data_AF-A0A2G0Q825-F1
#
_entry.id   AF-A0A2G0Q825-F1
#
_cell.length_a   1.000
_cell.length_b   1.000
_cell.length_c   1.000
_cell.angle_alpha   90.00
_cell.angle_beta   90.00
_cell.angle_gamma   90.00
#
_symmetry.space_group_name_H-M   'P 1'
#
loop_
_entity.id
_entity.type
_entity.pdbx_description
1 polymer ?
#
loop_
_entity_poly.entity_id
_entity_poly.type
_entity_poly.pdbx_seq_one_letter_code
_entity_poly.pdbx_strand_id
1 'polypeptide(L)'
;MRPLEQMIKNESVEDILLVFSLKSSYPSIDRMYVRFNFEVIEKNELWTTYKRLLDEGKLTKDNKGKTIKGPNWKEPEFSRTKKYSNLIE
;
A
#
# COMPACT_ATOMS: atom_id res chain seq x y z
N MET A 1 -3.92 4.86 19.29
CA MET A 1 -3.00 4.35 18.25
C MET A 1 -3.23 5.14 16.98
N ARG A 2 -2.18 5.63 16.30
CA ARG A 2 -2.34 6.56 15.15
C ARG A 2 -2.99 5.85 13.94
N PRO A 3 -3.82 6.54 13.13
CA PRO A 3 -4.51 5.94 11.98
C PRO A 3 -3.59 5.13 11.06
N LEU A 4 -2.42 5.69 10.73
CA LEU A 4 -1.43 5.05 9.87
C LEU A 4 -0.93 3.73 10.43
N GLU A 5 -0.65 3.67 11.74
CA GLU A 5 -0.18 2.44 12.37
C GLU A 5 -1.26 1.36 12.33
N GLN A 6 -2.53 1.74 12.54
CA GLN A 6 -3.65 0.80 12.46
C GLN A 6 -3.86 0.27 11.04
N MET A 7 -3.72 1.13 10.02
CA MET A 7 -3.77 0.70 8.62
C MET A 7 -2.69 -0.35 8.32
N ILE A 8 -1.42 -0.05 8.66
CA ILE A 8 -0.27 -0.92 8.34
C ILE A 8 -0.34 -2.27 9.07
N LYS A 9 -0.98 -2.33 10.25
CA LYS A 9 -1.12 -3.58 11.02
C LYS A 9 -2.37 -4.40 10.66
N ASN A 10 -3.44 -3.76 10.21
CA ASN A 10 -4.74 -4.42 10.08
C ASN A 10 -5.18 -4.66 8.62
N GLU A 11 -4.65 -3.89 7.67
CA GLU A 11 -4.96 -4.07 6.25
C GLU A 11 -3.89 -4.92 5.57
N SER A 12 -4.28 -5.62 4.49
CA SER A 12 -3.35 -6.45 3.75
C SER A 12 -2.24 -5.62 3.09
N VAL A 13 -1.07 -6.23 2.86
CA VAL A 13 0.04 -5.58 2.13
C VAL A 13 -0.40 -5.17 0.72
N GLU A 14 -1.23 -5.99 0.08
CA GLU A 14 -1.82 -5.68 -1.23
C GLU A 14 -2.67 -4.41 -1.17
N ASP A 15 -3.62 -4.33 -0.24
CA ASP A 15 -4.54 -3.18 -0.14
C ASP A 15 -3.80 -1.88 0.20
N ILE A 16 -2.80 -1.95 1.09
CA ILE A 16 -1.94 -0.81 1.39
C ILE A 16 -1.20 -0.36 0.14
N LEU A 17 -0.57 -1.28 -0.61
CA LEU A 17 0.17 -0.94 -1.82
C LEU A 17 -0.73 -0.37 -2.93
N LEU A 18 -1.96 -0.87 -3.07
CA LEU A 18 -2.95 -0.39 -4.06
C LEU A 18 -3.34 1.09 -3.85
N VAL A 19 -3.28 1.57 -2.60
CA VAL A 19 -3.65 2.95 -2.23
C VAL A 19 -2.41 3.83 -2.09
N PHE A 20 -1.45 3.41 -1.27
CA PHE A 20 -0.33 4.24 -0.86
C PHE A 20 0.67 4.47 -1.99
N SER A 21 0.86 3.49 -2.88
CA SER A 21 1.80 3.63 -4.01
C SER A 21 1.41 4.75 -4.97
N LEU A 22 0.14 5.17 -5.00
CA LEU A 22 -0.36 6.24 -5.86
C LEU A 22 0.08 7.64 -5.39
N LYS A 23 0.42 7.78 -4.10
CA LYS A 23 0.75 9.05 -3.44
C LYS A 23 2.14 9.06 -2.79
N SER A 24 2.68 7.89 -2.50
CA SER A 24 3.95 7.70 -1.77
C SER A 24 4.90 6.85 -2.59
N SER A 25 6.19 7.18 -2.50
CA SER A 25 7.24 6.35 -3.11
C SER A 25 7.39 5.03 -2.36
N TYR A 26 7.84 3.97 -3.06
CA TYR A 26 8.09 2.67 -2.45
C TYR A 26 8.98 2.75 -1.18
N PRO A 27 10.12 3.50 -1.17
CA PRO A 27 10.92 3.65 0.05
C PRO A 27 10.18 4.30 1.22
N SER A 28 9.16 5.13 0.94
CA SER A 28 8.36 5.74 2.00
C SER A 28 7.40 4.73 2.63
N ILE A 29 6.83 3.83 1.83
CA ILE A 29 5.97 2.74 2.29
C ILE A 29 6.80 1.69 3.05
N ASP A 30 7.97 1.35 2.53
CA ASP A 30 8.94 0.47 3.19
C ASP A 30 9.25 0.93 4.62
N ARG A 31 9.57 2.22 4.81
CA ARG A 31 9.77 2.80 6.15
C ARG A 31 8.54 2.71 7.06
N MET A 32 7.32 2.71 6.53
CA MET A 32 6.12 2.52 7.33
C MET A 32 6.05 1.09 7.89
N TYR A 33 6.36 0.09 7.06
CA TYR A 33 6.40 -1.31 7.48
C TYR A 33 7.57 -1.59 8.42
N VAL A 34 8.77 -1.06 8.16
CA VAL A 34 9.90 -1.15 9.10
C VAL A 34 9.50 -0.67 10.50
N ARG A 35 8.70 0.40 10.58
CA ARG A 35 8.29 1.01 11.85
C ARG A 35 7.16 0.27 12.56
N PHE A 36 6.17 -0.22 11.82
CA PHE A 36 4.89 -0.65 12.41
C PHE A 36 4.56 -2.13 12.21
N ASN A 37 5.21 -2.81 11.26
CA ASN A 37 4.98 -4.22 10.96
C ASN A 37 6.23 -4.82 10.26
N PHE A 38 7.32 -4.95 11.01
CA PHE A 38 8.64 -5.32 10.48
C PHE A 38 8.67 -6.73 9.86
N GLU A 39 7.83 -7.64 10.34
CA GLU A 39 7.73 -9.02 9.83
C GLU A 39 7.45 -9.08 8.33
N VAL A 40 6.68 -8.13 7.79
CA VAL A 40 6.42 -7.98 6.34
C VAL A 40 7.71 -7.68 5.57
N ILE A 41 8.61 -6.88 6.15
CA ILE A 41 9.92 -6.57 5.55
C ILE A 41 10.85 -7.77 5.66
N GLU A 42 10.93 -8.38 6.84
CA GLU A 42 11.75 -9.56 7.10
C GLU A 42 11.43 -10.72 6.15
N LYS A 43 10.14 -10.93 5.85
CA LYS A 43 9.67 -11.96 4.92
C LYS A 43 9.72 -11.56 3.44
N ASN A 44 10.22 -10.36 3.12
CA ASN A 44 10.24 -9.80 1.76
C ASN A 44 8.83 -9.73 1.11
N GLU A 45 7.78 -9.66 1.92
CA GLU A 45 6.38 -9.69 1.47
C GLU A 45 6.00 -8.39 0.76
N LEU A 46 6.53 -7.24 1.22
CA LEU A 46 6.24 -5.94 0.61
C LEU A 46 6.67 -5.89 -0.86
N TRP A 47 7.91 -6.30 -1.14
CA TRP A 47 8.47 -6.22 -2.49
C TRP A 47 7.86 -7.25 -3.43
N THR A 48 7.70 -8.49 -2.96
CA THR A 48 7.11 -9.57 -3.75
C THR A 48 5.65 -9.26 -4.10
N THR A 49 4.88 -8.73 -3.16
CA THR A 49 3.52 -8.24 -3.41
C THR A 49 3.53 -7.10 -4.41
N TYR A 50 4.41 -6.09 -4.23
CA TYR A 50 4.49 -4.95 -5.15
C TYR A 50 4.78 -5.37 -6.60
N LYS A 51 5.74 -6.28 -6.81
CA LYS A 51 6.02 -6.86 -8.13
C LYS A 51 4.80 -7.57 -8.71
N ARG A 52 4.17 -8.45 -7.92
CA ARG A 52 2.98 -9.19 -8.35
C ARG A 52 1.85 -8.24 -8.78
N LEU A 53 1.64 -7.12 -8.07
CA LEU A 53 0.63 -6.13 -8.45
C LEU A 53 0.92 -5.42 -9.78
N LEU A 54 2.19 -5.25 -10.15
CA LEU A 54 2.58 -4.75 -11.46
C LEU A 54 2.34 -5.81 -12.53
N ASP A 55 2.73 -7.06 -12.27
CA ASP A 55 2.57 -8.18 -13.20
C ASP A 55 1.09 -8.48 -13.47
N GLU A 56 0.24 -8.38 -12.44
CA GLU A 56 -1.22 -8.55 -12.55
C GLU A 56 -1.92 -7.33 -13.17
N GLY A 57 -1.21 -6.25 -13.48
CA GLY A 57 -1.78 -5.01 -14.01
C GLY A 57 -2.71 -4.29 -13.03
N LYS A 58 -2.63 -4.58 -11.73
CA LYS A 58 -3.36 -3.83 -10.70
C LYS A 58 -2.69 -2.49 -10.41
N LEU A 59 -1.38 -2.43 -10.55
CA LEU A 59 -0.59 -1.20 -10.60
C LEU A 59 0.15 -1.11 -11.93
N THR A 60 0.51 0.10 -12.33
CA THR A 60 1.43 0.31 -13.45
C THR A 60 2.28 1.55 -13.20
N LYS A 61 3.22 1.84 -14.10
CA LYS A 61 4.09 3.01 -14.05
C LYS A 61 3.74 3.97 -15.19
N ASP A 62 3.72 5.26 -14.89
CA ASP A 62 3.69 6.28 -15.93
C ASP A 62 5.07 6.43 -16.60
N ASN A 63 5.15 7.31 -17.60
CA ASN A 63 6.39 7.60 -18.32
C ASN A 63 7.50 8.22 -17.43
N LYS A 64 7.19 8.63 -16.21
CA LYS A 64 8.13 9.17 -15.21
C LYS A 64 8.46 8.15 -14.12
N GLY A 65 7.99 6.90 -14.24
CA GLY A 65 8.20 5.85 -13.24
C GLY A 65 7.35 6.00 -11.97
N LYS A 66 6.40 6.94 -11.94
CA LYS A 66 5.45 7.09 -10.85
C LYS A 66 4.43 5.96 -10.93
N THR A 67 4.13 5.35 -9.78
CA THR A 67 3.08 4.34 -9.73
C THR A 67 1.71 4.98 -9.92
N ILE A 68 0.93 4.44 -10.85
CA ILE A 68 -0.44 4.83 -11.13
C ILE A 68 -1.34 3.58 -11.10
N LYS A 69 -2.66 3.78 -11.17
CA LYS A 69 -3.64 2.68 -11.25
C LYS A 69 -3.42 1.90 -12.54
N GLY A 70 -3.31 0.57 -12.44
CA GLY A 70 -3.28 -0.30 -13.60
C GLY A 70 -4.69 -0.63 -14.11
N PRO A 71 -4.81 -1.29 -15.28
CA PRO A 71 -6.10 -1.64 -15.87
C PRO A 71 -6.97 -2.55 -14.98
N ASN A 72 -6.35 -3.34 -14.10
CA ASN A 72 -7.03 -4.27 -13.19
C ASN A 72 -7.17 -3.72 -11.77
N TRP A 73 -6.86 -2.43 -11.56
CA TRP A 73 -6.95 -1.80 -10.24
C TRP A 73 -8.40 -1.82 -9.74
N LYS A 74 -8.59 -2.26 -8.50
CA LYS A 74 -9.86 -2.20 -7.78
C LYS A 74 -9.65 -1.49 -6.46
N GLU A 75 -10.61 -0.68 -6.05
CA GLU A 75 -10.50 0.07 -4.80
C GLU A 75 -10.61 -0.86 -3.58
N PRO A 76 -9.62 -0.83 -2.65
CA PRO A 76 -9.70 -1.59 -1.41
C PRO A 76 -10.84 -1.15 -0.50
N GLU A 77 -11.35 -2.08 0.30
CA GLU A 77 -12.52 -1.85 1.15
C GLU A 77 -12.30 -0.75 2.19
N PHE A 78 -11.13 -0.70 2.84
CA PHE A 78 -10.84 0.33 3.84
C PHE A 78 -10.82 1.75 3.24
N SER A 79 -10.40 1.88 1.98
CA SER A 79 -10.44 3.13 1.22
C SER A 79 -11.88 3.51 0.89
N ARG A 80 -12.63 2.55 0.32
CA ARG A 80 -14.03 2.74 -0.09
C ARG A 80 -14.92 3.15 1.07
N THR A 81 -14.79 2.47 2.20
CA THR A 81 -15.60 2.70 3.41
C THR A 81 -15.10 3.87 4.26
N LYS A 82 -13.95 4.47 3.89
CA LYS A 82 -13.26 5.48 4.69
C LYS A 82 -13.03 5.02 6.14
N LYS A 83 -12.73 3.74 6.35
CA LYS A 83 -12.62 3.08 7.67
C LYS A 83 -11.81 3.86 8.72
N TYR A 84 -10.80 4.61 8.27
CA TYR A 84 -9.87 5.35 9.13
C TYR A 84 -10.03 6.87 9.06
N SER A 85 -11.02 7.43 8.36
CA SER A 85 -11.19 8.89 8.24
C SER A 85 -11.51 9.55 9.56
N ASN A 86 -12.20 8.84 10.46
CA ASN A 86 -12.67 9.38 11.74
C ASN A 86 -11.59 9.32 12.84
N LEU A 87 -10.37 8.91 12.50
CA LEU A 87 -9.23 8.85 13.42
C LEU A 87 -8.22 10.00 13.17
N ILE A 88 -8.53 10.87 12.21
CA ILE A 88 -7.79 12.09 11.86
C ILE A 88 -8.61 13.26 12.43
N GLU A 89 -8.64 13.39 13.77
CA GLU A 89 -8.94 14.66 14.45
C GLU A 89 -7.63 15.34 14.85
#